data_AF-A0A7Y0BGW9-F1
#
_entry.id   AF-A0A7Y0BGW9-F1
#
_cell.length_a   1.000
_cell.length_b   1.000
_cell.length_c   1.000
_cell.angle_alpha   90.00
_cell.angle_beta   90.00
_cell.angle_gamma   90.00
#
_symmetry.space_group_name_H-M   'P 1'
#
loop_
_entity.id
_entity.type
_entity.pdbx_description
1 polymer ?
#
loop_
_entity_poly.entity_id
_entity_poly.type
_entity_poly.pdbx_seq_one_letter_code
_entity_poly.pdbx_strand_id
1 'polypeptide(L)'
;MLSDTIANFLKNRGVTCFSERNDELLMGSHYGGRYTGFCLEFATASAAFEKVMQVRYRNDFPSINLVPILQPEGDDPDCLVSQLFCTKSDSWKYEAEWRAIHAQTGTKFVYDSECLTGIFFGPDISQDSLKIICLILGGRNESVKFWRGRRSTTEFKVVFAHFVYTPTIEAKRRGLL
;
A
#
# COMPACT_ATOMS: atom_id res chain seq x y z
N MET A 1 34.18 -9.72 0.04
CA MET A 1 34.11 -8.85 1.23
C MET A 1 33.22 -7.63 0.98
N LEU A 2 33.58 -6.70 0.08
CA LEU A 2 32.74 -5.53 -0.25
C LEU A 2 31.39 -5.91 -0.89
N SER A 3 31.42 -6.83 -1.86
CA SER A 3 30.22 -7.42 -2.48
C SER A 3 29.26 -8.03 -1.47
N ASP A 4 29.81 -8.71 -0.47
CA ASP A 4 29.04 -9.46 0.53
C ASP A 4 28.38 -8.51 1.53
N THR A 5 29.07 -7.43 1.93
CA THR A 5 28.49 -6.37 2.77
C THR A 5 27.31 -5.70 2.08
N ILE A 6 27.45 -5.34 0.80
CA ILE A 6 26.37 -4.73 0.01
C ILE A 6 25.21 -5.72 -0.17
N ALA A 7 25.51 -6.97 -0.54
CA ALA A 7 24.48 -8.01 -0.71
C ALA A 7 23.72 -8.26 0.61
N ASN A 8 24.42 -8.32 1.74
CA ASN A 8 23.82 -8.47 3.07
C ASN A 8 22.96 -7.26 3.44
N PHE A 9 23.43 -6.04 3.17
CA PHE A 9 22.64 -4.84 3.39
C PHE A 9 21.33 -4.88 2.60
N LEU A 10 21.37 -5.20 1.31
CA LEU A 10 20.19 -5.28 0.46
C LEU A 10 19.24 -6.41 0.89
N LYS A 11 19.79 -7.58 1.23
CA LYS A 11 19.01 -8.76 1.63
C LYS A 11 18.29 -8.59 2.97
N ASN A 12 18.79 -7.72 3.84
CA ASN A 12 18.26 -7.53 5.19
C ASN A 12 17.27 -6.37 5.30
N ARG A 13 16.89 -5.70 4.21
CA ARG A 13 15.88 -4.64 4.23
C ARG A 13 14.53 -5.14 3.74
N GLY A 14 13.47 -4.82 4.47
CA GLY A 14 12.09 -5.00 4.04
C GLY A 14 11.56 -3.74 3.36
N VAL A 15 10.57 -3.88 2.48
CA VAL A 15 9.90 -2.75 1.82
C VAL A 15 8.40 -2.94 1.92
N THR A 16 7.69 -1.91 2.37
CA THR A 16 6.23 -1.82 2.25
C THR A 16 5.90 -0.76 1.22
N CYS A 17 5.10 -1.12 0.22
CA CYS A 17 4.73 -0.25 -0.89
C CYS A 17 3.30 0.25 -0.72
N PHE A 18 3.10 1.53 -1.03
CA PHE A 18 1.81 2.22 -1.07
C PHE A 18 1.66 2.91 -2.42
N SER A 19 0.45 3.37 -2.72
CA SER A 19 0.15 4.13 -3.93
C SER A 19 -0.73 5.32 -3.57
N GLU A 20 -0.54 6.44 -4.28
CA GLU A 20 -1.47 7.59 -4.21
C GLU A 20 -2.81 7.31 -4.90
N ARG A 21 -2.92 6.21 -5.68
CA ARG A 21 -4.04 5.94 -6.58
C ARG A 21 -4.69 4.60 -6.27
N ASN A 22 -6.01 4.60 -6.23
CA ASN A 22 -6.84 3.39 -6.09
C ASN A 22 -7.61 3.04 -7.38
N ASP A 23 -7.52 3.88 -8.41
CA ASP A 23 -8.33 3.83 -9.63
C ASP A 23 -7.53 3.46 -10.89
N GLU A 24 -6.22 3.26 -10.76
CA GLU A 24 -5.36 2.82 -11.87
C GLU A 24 -5.61 1.35 -12.22
N LEU A 25 -5.94 1.09 -13.50
CA LEU A 25 -6.38 -0.23 -13.95
C LEU A 25 -5.27 -1.29 -13.86
N LEU A 26 -4.03 -0.89 -14.08
CA LEU A 26 -2.89 -1.81 -13.99
C LEU A 26 -2.66 -2.23 -12.53
N MET A 27 -2.89 -1.34 -11.57
CA MET A 27 -2.78 -1.66 -10.14
C MET A 27 -3.80 -2.73 -9.72
N GLY A 28 -5.05 -2.61 -10.16
CA GLY A 28 -6.09 -3.62 -9.92
C GLY A 28 -5.75 -4.99 -10.52
N SER A 29 -5.07 -5.00 -11.67
CA SER A 29 -4.63 -6.23 -12.35
C SER A 29 -3.45 -6.90 -11.65
N HIS A 30 -2.43 -6.13 -11.27
CA HIS A 30 -1.19 -6.63 -10.69
C HIS A 30 -1.29 -6.93 -9.20
N TYR A 31 -1.87 -6.01 -8.42
CA TYR A 31 -1.88 -6.06 -6.96
C TYR A 31 -3.26 -6.40 -6.40
N GLY A 32 -4.33 -6.06 -7.11
CA GLY A 32 -5.71 -6.35 -6.70
C GLY A 32 -6.19 -7.79 -6.98
N GLY A 33 -5.28 -8.73 -7.23
CA GLY A 33 -5.64 -10.12 -7.55
C GLY A 33 -6.53 -10.23 -8.79
N ARG A 34 -6.22 -9.46 -9.86
CA ARG A 34 -7.08 -9.33 -11.05
C ARG A 34 -8.50 -8.89 -10.68
N TYR A 35 -8.60 -7.84 -9.86
CA TYR A 35 -9.86 -7.24 -9.39
C TYR A 35 -10.74 -8.09 -8.46
N THR A 36 -10.24 -9.21 -7.94
CA THR A 36 -10.92 -10.03 -6.93
C THR A 36 -10.57 -9.63 -5.49
N GLY A 37 -9.55 -8.79 -5.31
CA GLY A 37 -9.07 -8.31 -4.02
C GLY A 37 -9.63 -6.93 -3.62
N PHE A 38 -8.83 -6.17 -2.88
CA PHE A 38 -9.19 -4.85 -2.35
C PHE A 38 -7.95 -3.96 -2.18
N CYS A 39 -8.17 -2.66 -2.00
CA CYS A 39 -7.16 -1.65 -1.71
C CYS A 39 -7.50 -0.96 -0.37
N LEU A 40 -6.50 -0.75 0.47
CA LEU A 40 -6.63 -0.08 1.76
C LEU A 40 -6.26 1.40 1.63
N GLU A 41 -7.08 2.27 2.20
CA GLU A 41 -6.87 3.71 2.22
C GLU A 41 -6.36 4.14 3.59
N PHE A 42 -5.32 4.97 3.59
CA PHE A 42 -4.69 5.45 4.81
C PHE A 42 -4.66 6.97 4.90
N ALA A 43 -5.02 7.50 6.08
CA ALA A 43 -4.62 8.83 6.48
C ALA A 43 -3.12 8.85 6.82
N THR A 44 -2.39 9.80 6.25
CA THR A 44 -0.92 9.86 6.31
C THR A 44 -0.39 10.86 7.33
N ALA A 45 -1.27 11.49 8.12
CA ALA A 45 -0.88 12.50 9.10
C ALA A 45 -0.24 11.92 10.38
N SER A 46 -0.22 10.60 10.54
CA SER A 46 0.36 9.95 11.72
C SER A 46 1.87 9.70 11.57
N ALA A 47 2.55 9.55 12.71
CA ALA A 47 3.99 9.30 12.77
C ALA A 47 4.43 8.05 11.98
N ALA A 48 3.53 7.07 11.78
CA ALA A 48 3.81 5.87 10.99
C ALA A 48 4.18 6.20 9.54
N PHE A 49 3.64 7.29 8.98
CA PHE A 49 3.83 7.67 7.59
C PHE A 49 4.91 8.75 7.38
N GLU A 50 5.47 9.33 8.44
CA GLU A 50 6.48 10.42 8.35
C GLU A 50 7.73 10.02 7.55
N LYS A 51 8.15 8.75 7.66
CA LYS A 51 9.36 8.23 6.99
C LYS A 51 9.06 7.48 5.70
N VAL A 52 7.85 7.57 5.19
CA VAL A 52 7.48 6.96 3.90
C VAL A 52 7.98 7.87 2.79
N MET A 53 8.72 7.29 1.84
CA MET A 53 9.39 8.05 0.78
C MET A 53 8.73 7.81 -0.57
N GLN A 54 8.58 8.86 -1.36
CA GLN A 54 8.09 8.75 -2.73
C GLN A 54 9.14 8.07 -3.62
N VAL A 55 8.69 7.18 -4.49
CA VAL A 55 9.55 6.55 -5.50
C VAL A 55 9.89 7.56 -6.60
N ARG A 56 11.17 7.65 -6.92
CA ARG A 56 11.70 8.44 -8.04
C ARG A 56 11.74 7.59 -9.29
N TYR A 57 10.98 8.01 -10.29
CA TYR A 57 10.92 7.35 -11.59
C TYR A 57 11.97 7.92 -12.55
N ARG A 58 12.68 7.04 -13.26
CA ARG A 58 13.67 7.38 -14.29
C ARG A 58 13.96 6.19 -15.20
N ASN A 59 14.53 6.43 -16.38
CA ASN A 59 14.99 5.36 -17.27
C ASN A 59 16.48 5.02 -17.14
N ASP A 60 17.27 5.95 -16.60
CA ASP A 60 18.71 5.73 -16.38
C ASP A 60 18.97 5.17 -14.98
N PHE A 61 19.95 4.28 -14.86
CA PHE A 61 20.38 3.80 -13.54
C PHE A 61 21.00 4.94 -12.73
N PRO A 62 20.66 5.08 -11.43
CA PRO A 62 21.28 6.09 -10.59
C PRO A 62 22.77 5.79 -10.40
N SER A 63 23.60 6.84 -10.39
CA SER A 63 24.99 6.75 -9.92
C SER A 63 24.98 6.70 -8.39
N ILE A 64 25.26 5.52 -7.82
CA ILE A 64 25.15 5.31 -6.37
C ILE A 64 26.54 5.36 -5.74
N ASN A 65 26.74 6.26 -4.78
CA ASN A 65 27.90 6.25 -3.91
C ASN A 65 27.66 5.25 -2.77
N LEU A 66 28.41 4.14 -2.75
CA LEU A 66 28.25 3.07 -1.77
C LEU A 66 29.16 3.25 -0.53
N VAL A 67 30.00 4.29 -0.50
CA VAL A 67 30.87 4.59 0.66
C VAL A 67 30.09 4.66 1.99
N PRO A 68 28.87 5.25 2.06
CA PRO A 68 28.12 5.29 3.32
C PRO A 68 27.68 3.91 3.86
N ILE A 69 27.59 2.87 3.02
CA ILE A 69 27.36 1.49 3.50
C ILE A 69 28.59 0.94 4.24
N LEU A 70 29.77 1.45 3.91
CA LEU A 70 31.05 1.00 4.47
C LEU A 70 31.50 1.85 5.65
N GLN A 71 31.10 3.12 5.68
CA GLN A 71 31.42 4.09 6.71
C GLN A 71 30.12 4.79 7.15
N PRO A 72 29.41 4.25 8.17
CA PRO A 72 28.15 4.81 8.65
C PRO A 72 28.31 6.17 9.35
N GLU A 73 29.54 6.58 9.64
CA GLU A 73 29.87 7.78 10.39
C GLU A 73 30.13 8.95 9.42
N GLY A 74 29.08 9.65 8.97
CA GLY A 74 29.24 10.97 8.37
C GLY A 74 28.23 11.40 7.30
N ASP A 75 27.64 10.48 6.56
CA ASP A 75 26.70 10.79 5.47
C ASP A 75 25.26 10.45 5.86
N ASP A 76 24.29 11.20 5.30
CA ASP A 76 22.85 10.96 5.47
C ASP A 76 22.47 9.56 4.96
N PRO A 77 22.24 8.57 5.85
CA PRO A 77 21.94 7.19 5.45
C PRO A 77 20.64 7.11 4.67
N ASP A 78 19.72 8.05 4.88
CA ASP A 78 18.41 8.08 4.25
C ASP A 78 18.53 8.43 2.76
N CYS A 79 19.52 9.24 2.37
CA CYS A 79 19.79 9.56 0.97
C CYS A 79 20.19 8.32 0.15
N LEU A 80 21.11 7.48 0.68
CA LEU A 80 21.55 6.26 -0.01
C LEU A 80 20.45 5.19 -0.03
N VAL A 81 19.75 5.00 1.08
CA VAL A 81 18.61 4.08 1.17
C VAL A 81 17.52 4.49 0.19
N SER A 82 17.22 5.78 0.08
CA SER A 82 16.26 6.31 -0.88
C SER A 82 16.69 6.03 -2.32
N GLN A 83 17.96 6.26 -2.68
CA GLN A 83 18.44 5.98 -4.05
C GLN A 83 18.36 4.49 -4.41
N LEU A 84 18.70 3.60 -3.49
CA LEU A 84 18.71 2.15 -3.72
C LEU A 84 17.30 1.55 -3.77
N PHE A 85 16.45 1.93 -2.82
CA PHE A 85 15.14 1.30 -2.62
C PHE A 85 13.97 2.13 -3.13
N CYS A 86 14.15 3.40 -3.49
CA CYS A 86 13.09 4.28 -3.99
C CYS A 86 13.38 4.80 -5.39
N THR A 87 14.09 4.02 -6.23
CA THR A 87 14.23 4.28 -7.66
C THR A 87 13.53 3.18 -8.46
N LYS A 88 12.76 3.55 -9.48
CA LYS A 88 12.03 2.61 -10.35
C LYS A 88 12.00 3.12 -11.80
N SER A 89 11.83 2.20 -12.76
CA SER A 89 11.69 2.57 -14.18
C SER A 89 10.45 3.43 -14.43
N ASP A 90 10.54 4.42 -15.32
CA ASP A 90 9.40 5.26 -15.73
C ASP A 90 8.21 4.46 -16.26
N SER A 91 8.43 3.25 -16.80
CA SER A 91 7.37 2.34 -17.23
C SER A 91 6.37 1.99 -16.12
N TRP A 92 6.73 2.20 -14.86
CA TRP A 92 5.89 1.94 -13.68
C TRP A 92 5.41 3.23 -12.99
N LYS A 93 5.58 4.40 -13.63
CA LYS A 93 5.21 5.71 -13.06
C LYS A 93 3.72 5.82 -12.72
N TYR A 94 2.87 5.04 -13.40
CA TYR A 94 1.43 4.99 -13.13
C TYR A 94 1.09 4.51 -11.71
N GLU A 95 2.00 3.78 -11.05
CA GLU A 95 1.75 3.29 -9.70
C GLU A 95 1.74 4.39 -8.65
N ALA A 96 2.35 5.56 -8.92
CA ALA A 96 2.49 6.65 -7.96
C ALA A 96 2.94 6.16 -6.57
N GLU A 97 4.03 5.38 -6.57
CA GLU A 97 4.45 4.50 -5.48
C GLU A 97 5.16 5.27 -4.37
N TRP A 98 4.86 4.89 -3.13
CA TRP A 98 5.55 5.32 -1.91
C TRP A 98 6.04 4.10 -1.15
N ARG A 99 7.19 4.21 -0.46
CA ARG A 99 7.83 3.09 0.23
C ARG A 99 8.21 3.42 1.67
N ALA A 100 7.82 2.55 2.59
CA ALA A 100 8.43 2.46 3.91
C ALA A 100 9.55 1.42 3.86
N ILE A 101 10.77 1.83 4.24
CA ILE A 101 11.93 0.93 4.27
C ILE A 101 12.16 0.44 5.69
N HIS A 102 12.17 -0.88 5.84
CA HIS A 102 12.35 -1.55 7.12
C HIS A 102 13.81 -1.93 7.33
N ALA A 103 14.31 -1.72 8.54
CA ALA A 103 15.67 -2.09 8.89
C ALA A 103 15.94 -3.61 8.83
N GLN A 104 14.89 -4.44 8.95
CA GLN A 104 14.98 -5.90 8.91
C GLN A 104 13.94 -6.47 7.94
N THR A 105 14.24 -7.59 7.30
CA THR A 105 13.25 -8.32 6.50
C THR A 105 12.22 -9.01 7.40
N GLY A 106 11.01 -9.24 6.85
CA GLY A 106 9.94 -9.92 7.57
C GLY A 106 9.23 -9.09 8.64
N THR A 107 9.62 -7.83 8.83
CA THR A 107 8.88 -6.89 9.68
C THR A 107 7.59 -6.45 9.00
N LYS A 108 6.60 -6.10 9.82
CA LYS A 108 5.32 -5.56 9.36
C LYS A 108 5.33 -4.04 9.52
N PHE A 109 4.73 -3.34 8.57
CA PHE A 109 4.41 -1.93 8.76
C PHE A 109 3.27 -1.82 9.79
N VAL A 110 3.48 -1.01 10.81
CA VAL A 110 2.55 -0.84 11.94
C VAL A 110 1.97 0.56 11.86
N TYR A 111 0.66 0.65 12.08
CA TYR A 111 -0.11 1.89 12.07
C TYR A 111 -1.23 1.78 13.10
N ASP A 112 -1.65 2.92 13.65
CA ASP A 112 -2.83 3.00 14.51
C ASP A 112 -4.09 2.76 13.70
N SER A 113 -5.10 2.10 14.29
CA SER A 113 -6.29 1.64 13.58
C SER A 113 -7.03 2.74 12.81
N GLU A 114 -7.00 3.95 13.35
CA GLU A 114 -7.57 5.20 12.88
C GLU A 114 -6.91 5.69 11.59
N CYS A 115 -5.67 5.26 11.33
CA CYS A 115 -5.00 5.55 10.07
C CYS A 115 -5.69 4.85 8.91
N LEU A 116 -6.32 3.69 9.10
CA LEU A 116 -7.06 3.01 8.04
C LEU A 116 -8.45 3.65 7.87
N THR A 117 -8.58 4.58 6.95
CA THR A 117 -9.80 5.38 6.76
C THR A 117 -10.81 4.71 5.85
N GLY A 118 -10.37 3.81 4.98
CA GLY A 118 -11.23 3.21 3.99
C GLY A 118 -10.69 1.93 3.37
N ILE A 119 -11.59 1.24 2.68
CA ILE A 119 -11.26 0.07 1.86
C ILE A 119 -12.08 0.09 0.57
N PHE A 120 -11.37 -0.10 -0.53
CA PHE A 120 -11.90 -0.15 -1.89
C PHE A 120 -11.90 -1.59 -2.38
N PHE A 121 -13.08 -2.19 -2.44
CA PHE A 121 -13.25 -3.55 -2.92
C PHE A 121 -13.24 -3.63 -4.44
N GLY A 122 -12.49 -4.58 -4.99
CA GLY A 122 -12.49 -4.86 -6.41
C GLY A 122 -13.88 -5.28 -6.93
N PRO A 123 -14.20 -5.00 -8.21
CA PRO A 123 -15.50 -5.32 -8.80
C PRO A 123 -15.85 -6.81 -8.80
N ASP A 124 -14.84 -7.70 -8.73
CA ASP A 124 -15.03 -9.15 -8.77
C ASP A 124 -14.81 -9.83 -7.42
N ILE A 125 -14.78 -9.05 -6.32
CA ILE A 125 -14.66 -9.65 -4.99
C ILE A 125 -15.85 -10.56 -4.69
N SER A 126 -15.58 -11.72 -4.08
CA SER A 126 -16.64 -12.62 -3.62
C SER A 126 -17.45 -11.97 -2.49
N GLN A 127 -18.74 -12.30 -2.42
CA GLN A 127 -19.60 -11.78 -1.35
C GLN A 127 -19.12 -12.24 0.04
N ASP A 128 -18.56 -13.44 0.15
CA ASP A 128 -18.10 -13.98 1.43
C ASP A 128 -16.85 -13.25 1.92
N SER A 129 -15.86 -13.03 1.03
CA SER A 129 -14.67 -12.25 1.37
C SER A 129 -15.04 -10.82 1.76
N LEU A 130 -15.92 -10.17 1.00
CA LEU A 130 -16.40 -8.82 1.33
C LEU A 130 -17.02 -8.78 2.73
N LYS A 131 -17.94 -9.69 3.05
CA LYS A 131 -18.60 -9.75 4.37
C LYS A 131 -17.60 -9.96 5.50
N ILE A 132 -16.68 -10.93 5.35
CA ILE A 132 -15.65 -11.23 6.36
C ILE A 132 -14.79 -9.99 6.61
N ILE A 133 -14.35 -9.31 5.55
CA ILE A 133 -13.51 -8.12 5.69
C ILE A 133 -14.27 -6.98 6.36
N CYS A 134 -15.53 -6.72 5.96
CA CYS A 134 -16.35 -5.69 6.62
C CYS A 134 -16.55 -5.98 8.11
N LEU A 135 -16.76 -7.23 8.51
CA LEU A 135 -16.88 -7.62 9.91
C LEU A 135 -15.58 -7.39 10.69
N ILE A 136 -14.44 -7.80 10.13
CA ILE A 136 -13.13 -7.65 10.78
C ILE A 136 -12.78 -6.17 10.95
N LEU A 137 -12.95 -5.37 9.88
CA LEU A 137 -12.57 -3.97 9.90
C LEU A 137 -13.54 -3.14 10.75
N GLY A 138 -14.85 -3.34 10.60
CA GLY A 138 -15.84 -2.63 11.42
C GLY A 138 -15.73 -2.93 12.91
N GLY A 139 -15.28 -4.14 13.30
CA GLY A 139 -15.02 -4.48 14.69
C GLY A 139 -13.70 -3.93 15.25
N ARG A 140 -12.79 -3.44 14.40
CA ARG A 140 -11.48 -2.87 14.80
C ARG A 140 -11.43 -1.35 14.70
N ASN A 141 -12.08 -0.79 13.70
CA ASN A 141 -12.17 0.64 13.47
C ASN A 141 -13.57 0.95 12.91
N GLU A 142 -14.43 1.52 13.75
CA GLU A 142 -15.82 1.86 13.38
C GLU A 142 -15.88 3.00 12.35
N SER A 143 -14.82 3.80 12.22
CA SER A 143 -14.76 4.93 11.28
C SER A 143 -14.38 4.55 9.85
N VAL A 144 -13.95 3.29 9.63
CA VAL A 144 -13.52 2.82 8.31
C VAL A 144 -14.68 2.84 7.31
N LYS A 145 -14.43 3.43 6.14
CA LYS A 145 -15.43 3.54 5.07
C LYS A 145 -15.31 2.39 4.08
N PHE A 146 -16.44 1.85 3.66
CA PHE A 146 -16.48 0.76 2.68
C PHE A 146 -16.90 1.27 1.30
N TRP A 147 -16.10 0.91 0.29
CA TRP A 147 -16.34 1.31 -1.10
C TRP A 147 -16.40 0.09 -2.00
N ARG A 148 -17.45 0.00 -2.82
CA ARG A 148 -17.62 -1.11 -3.76
C ARG A 148 -17.27 -0.66 -5.17
N GLY A 149 -16.30 -1.34 -5.78
CA GLY A 149 -15.91 -1.14 -7.17
C GLY A 149 -16.92 -1.72 -8.15
N ARG A 150 -17.10 -1.02 -9.28
CA ARG A 150 -17.82 -1.49 -10.48
C ARG A 150 -17.07 -1.01 -11.71
N ARG A 151 -17.04 -1.81 -12.78
CA ARG A 151 -16.48 -1.36 -14.05
C ARG A 151 -17.40 -0.31 -14.66
N SER A 152 -16.83 0.78 -15.16
CA SER A 152 -17.57 1.75 -15.95
C SER A 152 -18.02 1.11 -17.27
N THR A 153 -19.22 1.47 -17.73
CA THR A 153 -19.77 1.01 -19.01
C THR A 153 -19.39 1.92 -20.17
N THR A 154 -18.84 3.11 -19.88
CA THR A 154 -18.53 4.14 -20.87
C THR A 154 -17.06 4.51 -20.93
N GLU A 155 -16.26 4.11 -19.93
CA GLU A 155 -14.85 4.50 -19.80
C GLU A 155 -14.01 3.34 -19.28
N PHE A 156 -12.72 3.32 -19.60
CA PHE A 156 -11.76 2.35 -19.06
C PHE A 156 -11.36 2.74 -17.63
N LYS A 157 -12.27 2.53 -16.67
CA LYS A 157 -12.01 2.74 -15.24
C LYS A 157 -12.90 1.88 -14.34
N VAL A 158 -12.50 1.78 -13.08
CA VAL A 158 -13.39 1.30 -12.00
C VAL A 158 -13.96 2.52 -11.27
N VAL A 159 -15.27 2.52 -11.07
CA VAL A 159 -15.97 3.49 -10.24
C VAL A 159 -16.27 2.89 -8.88
N PHE A 160 -16.09 3.68 -7.82
CA PHE A 160 -16.30 3.25 -6.46
C PHE A 160 -17.51 3.97 -5.86
N ALA A 161 -18.41 3.21 -5.25
CA ALA A 161 -19.55 3.74 -4.52
C ALA A 161 -19.45 3.38 -3.04
N HIS A 162 -19.58 4.38 -2.17
CA HIS A 162 -19.65 4.17 -0.73
C HIS A 162 -20.89 3.34 -0.36
N PHE A 163 -20.76 2.46 0.63
CA PHE A 163 -21.90 1.73 1.19
C PHE A 163 -21.70 1.47 2.68
N VAL A 164 -22.82 1.30 3.39
CA VAL A 164 -22.81 0.88 4.80
C VAL A 164 -23.04 -0.62 4.85
N TYR A 165 -22.16 -1.34 5.55
CA TYR A 165 -22.34 -2.76 5.81
C TYR A 165 -23.06 -2.96 7.14
N THR A 166 -24.22 -3.64 7.11
CA THR A 166 -24.94 -4.06 8.31
C THR A 166 -24.96 -5.59 8.37
N PRO A 167 -24.33 -6.22 9.38
CA PRO A 167 -24.40 -7.68 9.54
C PRO A 167 -25.85 -8.17 9.65
N THR A 168 -26.16 -9.35 9.11
CA THR A 168 -27.53 -9.88 9.10
C THR A 168 -28.17 -9.96 10.48
N ILE A 169 -27.39 -10.33 11.50
CA ILE A 169 -27.87 -10.39 12.90
C ILE A 169 -28.31 -9.00 13.38
N GLU A 170 -27.54 -7.98 13.04
CA GLU A 170 -27.84 -6.59 13.41
C GLU A 170 -29.02 -6.03 12.60
N ALA A 171 -29.09 -6.34 11.31
CA ALA A 171 -30.23 -5.96 10.47
C ALA A 171 -31.56 -6.52 11.01
N LYS A 172 -31.57 -7.78 11.44
CA LYS A 172 -32.74 -8.39 12.12
C LYS A 172 -33.09 -7.71 13.43
N ARG A 173 -32.09 -7.40 14.27
CA ARG A 173 -32.32 -6.66 15.54
C ARG A 173 -32.93 -5.28 15.32
N ARG A 174 -32.61 -4.64 14.19
CA ARG A 174 -33.13 -3.32 13.79
C ARG A 174 -34.44 -3.39 12.99
N GLY A 175 -34.98 -4.57 12.70
CA GLY A 175 -36.19 -4.73 11.89
C GLY A 175 -36.03 -4.33 10.43
N LEU A 176 -34.81 -4.37 9.89
CA LEU A 176 -34.49 -4.05 8.49
C LEU A 176 -34.66 -5.27 7.55
N LEU A 177 -34.85 -6.46 8.13
CA LEU A 177 -35.02 -7.76 7.47
C LEU A 177 -36.05 -8.60 8.23
#